data_AF-A0A371YIH1-F1
#
_entry.id   AF-A0A371YIH1-F1
#
_cell.length_a   1.000
_cell.length_b   1.000
_cell.length_c   1.000
_cell.angle_alpha   90.00
_cell.angle_beta   90.00
_cell.angle_gamma   90.00
#
_symmetry.space_group_name_H-M   'P 1'
#
loop_
_entity.id
_entity.type
_entity.pdbx_description
1 polymer ?
#
loop_
_entity_poly.entity_id
_entity_poly.type
_entity_poly.pdbx_seq_one_letter_code
_entity_poly.pdbx_strand_id
1 'polypeptide(L)' 'MQMAINQFLISYAREDGYFNITMIDAAKTYNLVKITSVNFGYATVDVVFKTITGEIIDLPIDLLQSIEFAGQKEV' A
#
# COMPACT_ATOMS: atom_id res chain seq x y z
N MET A 1 9.57 16.42 5.44
CA MET A 1 8.41 15.86 4.71
C MET A 1 8.30 14.33 4.83
N GLN A 2 9.42 13.57 4.83
CA GLN A 2 9.40 12.10 4.98
C GLN A 2 8.59 11.59 6.19
N MET A 3 8.70 12.23 7.35
CA MET A 3 8.01 11.80 8.57
C MET A 3 6.48 11.79 8.44
N ALA A 4 5.89 12.70 7.64
CA ALA A 4 4.45 12.76 7.46
C ALA A 4 3.94 11.59 6.60
N ILE A 5 4.65 11.26 5.51
CA ILE A 5 4.37 10.10 4.66
C ILE A 5 4.51 8.80 5.45
N ASN A 6 5.57 8.68 6.27
CA ASN A 6 5.78 7.49 7.09
C ASN A 6 4.62 7.28 8.08
N GLN A 7 4.11 8.35 8.72
CA GLN A 7 2.95 8.23 9.61
C GLN A 7 1.67 7.84 8.87
N PHE A 8 1.45 8.37 7.66
CA PHE A 8 0.30 7.98 6.83
C PHE A 8 0.34 6.50 6.45
N LEU A 9 1.48 6.00 5.97
CA LEU A 9 1.64 4.58 5.61
C LEU A 9 1.44 3.66 6.81
N ILE A 10 1.98 4.04 7.97
CA ILE A 10 1.76 3.31 9.22
C ILE A 10 0.27 3.31 9.60
N SER A 11 -0.44 4.42 9.39
CA SER A 11 -1.88 4.48 9.66
C SER A 11 -2.65 3.50 8.76
N TYR A 12 -2.31 3.41 7.48
CA TYR A 12 -2.95 2.48 6.55
C TYR A 12 -2.63 1.01 6.84
N ALA A 13 -1.41 0.70 7.28
CA ALA A 13 -1.05 -0.65 7.72
C ALA A 13 -1.77 -1.08 9.02
N ARG A 14 -2.19 -0.11 9.84
CA ARG A 14 -2.97 -0.35 11.07
C ARG A 14 -4.46 -0.38 10.84
N GLU A 15 -4.96 0.31 9.82
CA GLU A 15 -6.36 0.25 9.44
C GLU A 15 -6.67 -1.10 8.79
N ASP A 16 -7.73 -1.75 9.26
CA ASP A 16 -8.25 -2.97 8.65
C ASP A 16 -9.12 -2.63 7.42
N GLY A 17 -8.44 -2.12 6.39
CA GLY A 17 -9.06 -1.61 5.18
C GLY A 17 -8.48 -2.23 3.92
N TYR A 18 -9.31 -2.29 2.89
CA TYR A 18 -8.89 -2.62 1.55
C TYR A 18 -8.56 -1.34 0.77
N PHE A 19 -7.54 -1.43 -0.07
CA PHE A 19 -7.02 -0.35 -0.87
C PHE A 19 -6.98 -0.75 -2.34
N ASN A 20 -7.10 0.23 -3.22
CA ASN A 20 -6.77 0.11 -4.62
C ASN A 20 -5.44 0.82 -4.84
N ILE A 21 -4.51 0.15 -5.51
CA ILE A 21 -3.19 0.70 -5.80
C ILE A 21 -2.97 0.75 -7.30
N THR A 22 -2.41 1.87 -7.76
CA THR A 22 -2.03 2.06 -9.16
C THR A 22 -0.53 2.28 -9.23
N MET A 23 0.15 1.51 -10.07
CA MET A 23 1.58 1.71 -10.32
C MET A 23 1.80 2.88 -11.28
N ILE A 24 3.01 3.46 -11.23
CA ILE A 24 3.44 4.49 -12.18
C ILE A 24 3.24 4.02 -13.63
N ASP A 25 2.89 4.97 -14.49
CA ASP A 25 2.54 4.78 -15.90
C ASP A 25 1.29 3.92 -16.13
N ALA A 26 0.46 3.75 -15.09
CA ALA A 26 -0.71 2.87 -15.10
C ALA A 26 -0.40 1.45 -15.61
N ALA A 27 0.86 1.02 -15.49
CA ALA A 27 1.34 -0.25 -16.02
C ALA A 27 0.58 -1.44 -15.42
N LYS A 28 0.12 -1.28 -14.17
CA LYS A 28 -0.69 -2.26 -13.46
C LYS A 28 -1.48 -1.60 -12.33
N THR A 29 -2.71 -2.07 -12.14
CA THR A 29 -3.57 -1.70 -11.01
C THR A 29 -3.92 -2.95 -10.24
N TYR A 30 -3.87 -2.89 -8.91
CA TYR A 30 -4.37 -3.93 -8.03
C TYR A 30 -5.52 -3.38 -7.21
N ASN A 31 -6.63 -4.11 -7.20
CA ASN A 31 -7.83 -3.75 -6.46
C ASN A 31 -7.98 -4.64 -5.23
N LEU A 32 -8.58 -4.09 -4.18
CA LEU A 32 -8.88 -4.81 -2.93
C LEU A 32 -7.64 -5.50 -2.34
N VAL A 33 -6.60 -4.73 -2.10
CA VAL A 33 -5.40 -5.20 -1.41
C VAL A 33 -5.32 -4.64 0.01
N LYS A 34 -4.80 -5.41 0.95
CA LYS A 34 -4.55 -4.96 2.32
C LYS A 34 -3.08 -4.66 2.51
N ILE A 35 -2.75 -3.56 3.16
CA ILE A 35 -1.37 -3.28 3.56
C ILE A 35 -1.05 -4.13 4.79
N THR A 36 -0.08 -5.02 4.65
CA THR A 36 0.32 -5.95 5.71
C THR A 36 1.60 -5.53 6.41
N SER A 37 2.49 -4.84 5.69
CA SER A 37 3.73 -4.32 6.24
C SER A 37 4.21 -3.09 5.47
N VAL A 38 4.97 -2.25 6.15
CA VAL A 38 5.70 -1.12 5.56
C VAL A 38 7.12 -1.18 6.09
N ASN A 39 8.08 -1.35 5.19
CA ASN A 39 9.50 -1.47 5.50
C ASN A 39 10.20 -0.15 5.19
N PHE A 40 10.72 0.51 6.23
CA PHE A 40 11.49 1.74 6.06
C PHE A 40 12.97 1.39 5.90
N GLY A 41 13.38 1.13 4.66
CA GLY A 41 14.78 0.92 4.29
C GLY A 41 15.60 2.22 4.33
N TYR A 42 16.91 2.08 4.16
CA TYR A 42 17.83 3.24 4.14
C TYR A 42 17.68 4.10 2.89
N ALA A 43 17.28 3.50 1.76
CA ALA A 43 17.16 4.16 0.46
C ALA A 43 15.74 4.13 -0.12
N THR A 44 14.96 3.09 0.18
CA THR A 44 13.59 2.90 -0.31
C THR A 44 12.65 2.63 0.85
N VAL A 45 11.38 2.95 0.66
CA VAL A 45 10.30 2.49 1.53
C VAL A 45 9.50 1.47 0.74
N ASP A 46 9.45 0.24 1.21
CA ASP A 46 8.74 -0.85 0.55
C ASP A 46 7.42 -1.10 1.28
N VAL A 47 6.34 -1.29 0.52
CA VAL A 47 5.00 -1.55 1.04
C VAL A 47 4.58 -2.94 0.60
N VAL A 48 4.23 -3.77 1.57
CA VAL A 48 3.80 -5.15 1.33
C VAL A 48 2.28 -5.21 1.37
N PHE A 49 1.72 -5.54 0.22
CA PHE A 49 0.29 -5.72 0.04
C PHE A 49 -0.07 -7.20 -0.02
N LYS A 50 -1.29 -7.52 0.42
CA LYS A 50 -1.89 -8.84 0.27
C LYS A 50 -3.23 -8.72 -0.44
N THR A 51 -3.42 -9.46 -1.52
CA THR A 51 -4.70 -9.52 -2.24
C THR A 51 -5.73 -10.35 -1.47
N ILE A 52 -7.00 -10.22 -1.82
CA ILE A 52 -8.08 -11.11 -1.32
C ILE A 52 -7.85 -12.59 -1.66
N THR A 53 -7.08 -12.89 -2.72
CA THR A 53 -6.73 -14.27 -3.10
C THR A 53 -5.55 -14.82 -2.30
N GLY A 54 -4.91 -13.98 -1.47
CA GLY A 54 -3.77 -14.35 -0.63
C GLY A 54 -2.40 -14.15 -1.28
N GLU A 55 -2.34 -13.61 -2.50
CA GLU A 55 -1.09 -13.23 -3.16
C GLU A 55 -0.43 -12.06 -2.41
N ILE A 56 0.90 -12.13 -2.28
CA ILE A 56 1.70 -11.08 -1.64
C ILE A 56 2.43 -10.29 -2.73
N ILE A 57 2.29 -8.96 -2.65
CA ILE A 57 2.89 -8.01 -3.58
C ILE A 57 3.79 -7.10 -2.76
N ASP A 58 5.10 -7.16 -3.00
CA ASP A 58 6.09 -6.29 -2.37
C ASP A 58 6.58 -5.26 -3.39
N LEU A 59 6.34 -3.99 -3.10
CA LEU A 59 6.63 -2.89 -4.03
C LEU A 59 7.29 -1.71 -3.32
N PRO A 60 8.34 -1.13 -3.91
CA PRO A 60 8.82 0.19 -3.52
C PRO A 60 7.72 1.24 -3.70
N ILE A 61 7.57 2.13 -2.72
CA ILE A 61 6.59 3.21 -2.79
C ILE A 61 6.83 4.13 -3.98
N ASP A 62 8.09 4.24 -4.42
CA ASP A 62 8.48 5.06 -5.58
C ASP A 62 7.94 4.51 -6.91
N LEU A 63 7.42 3.28 -6.93
CA LEU A 63 6.75 2.70 -8.09
C LEU A 63 5.21 2.83 -8.01
N LEU A 64 4.69 3.37 -6.92
CA LEU A 64 3.26 3.57 -6.71
C LEU A 64 2.87 5.00 -7.12
N GLN A 65 1.89 5.10 -7.99
CA GLN A 65 1.27 6.37 -8.35
C GLN A 65 0.21 6.78 -7.32
N SER A 66 -0.60 5.83 -6.83
CA SER A 66 -1.63 6.09 -5.84
C SER A 66 -1.92 4.87 -4.96
N ILE A 67 -2.36 5.15 -3.73
CA ILE A 67 -2.95 4.20 -2.78
C ILE A 67 -4.25 4.84 -2.31
N GLU A 68 -5.39 4.26 -2.66
CA GLU A 68 -6.71 4.82 -2.37
C GLU A 68 -7.57 3.82 -1.59
N PHE A 69 -8.34 4.31 -0.62
CA PHE A 69 -9.23 3.45 0.16
C PHE A 69 -10.33 2.88 -0.75
N ALA A 70 -10.51 1.56 -0.76
CA ALA A 70 -11.47 0.89 -1.64
C ALA A 70 -12.92 0.94 -1.11
N GLY A 71 -13.16 1.62 0.01
CA GLY A 71 -14.50 1.80 0.59
C GLY A 71 -15.02 0.59 1.38
N GLN A 72 -14.36 -0.56 1.33
CA GLN A 72 -14.62 -1.70 2.20
C GLN A 72 -13.77 -1.57 3.47
N LYS A 73 -14.38 -1.02 4.52
CA LYS A 73 -13.90 -1.21 5.89
C LYS A 73 -14.51 -2.53 6.37
N GLU A 74 -13.71 -3.49 6.83
CA GLU A 74 -14.29 -4.66 7.51
C GLU A 74 -15.07 -4.11 8.72
N VAL A 75 -16.39 -4.37 8.74
CA VAL A 75 -17.31 -3.97 9.82
C VAL A 75 -17.30 -5.04 10.90
#